data_AF-A0A967BIF4-F1
#
_entry.id   AF-A0A967BIF4-F1
#
_cell.length_a   1.000
_cell.length_b   1.000
_cell.length_c   1.000
_cell.angle_alpha   90.00
_cell.angle_beta   90.00
_cell.angle_gamma   90.00
#
_symmetry.space_group_name_H-M   'P 1'
#
loop_
_entity.id
_entity.type
_entity.pdbx_description
1 polymer ?
#
loop_
_entity_poly.entity_id
_entity_poly.type
_entity_poly.pdbx_seq_one_letter_code
_entity_poly.pdbx_strand_id
1 'polypeptide(L)'
;MNIIVIAIVLVCFTAVALIWIKRQTSGVNDYFCNAVKVWIFMIKEDAKIAAIAAAKVANEKQRRSMLIYLSGMALDLGRDFPNDPVMKRHSGRLLSLKKEIAAHNWTIMDATKEKDKLAEINSDYLKALNKADAKIFVRQYPDFFKYG
;
A
#
# COMPACT_ATOMS: atom_id res chain seq x y z
N MET A 1 -8.79 -42.29 -16.81
CA MET A 1 -8.47 -41.04 -16.07
C MET A 1 -9.56 -40.84 -15.02
N ASN A 2 -9.25 -41.06 -13.73
CA ASN A 2 -10.26 -41.12 -12.66
C ASN A 2 -10.84 -39.73 -12.37
N ILE A 3 -12.17 -39.62 -12.32
CA ILE A 3 -12.92 -38.40 -11.96
C ILE A 3 -12.42 -37.83 -10.61
N ILE A 4 -12.02 -38.71 -9.70
CA ILE A 4 -11.44 -38.35 -8.39
C ILE A 4 -10.15 -37.53 -8.53
N VAL A 5 -9.28 -37.86 -9.50
CA VAL A 5 -8.01 -37.15 -9.72
C VAL A 5 -8.27 -35.73 -10.25
N ILE A 6 -9.25 -35.58 -11.15
CA ILE A 6 -9.64 -34.27 -11.71
C ILE A 6 -10.23 -33.38 -10.60
N ALA A 7 -11.08 -33.94 -9.73
CA ALA A 7 -11.66 -33.22 -8.62
C ALA A 7 -10.61 -32.72 -7.61
N ILE A 8 -9.60 -33.55 -7.27
CA ILE A 8 -8.51 -33.17 -6.38
C ILE A 8 -7.68 -32.01 -6.98
N VAL A 9 -7.35 -32.08 -8.27
CA VAL A 9 -6.58 -31.04 -8.96
C VAL A 9 -7.33 -29.69 -8.95
N LEU A 10 -8.64 -29.69 -9.20
CA LEU A 10 -9.48 -28.49 -9.16
C LEU A 10 -9.55 -27.87 -7.76
N VAL A 11 -9.68 -28.69 -6.72
CA VAL A 11 -9.68 -28.22 -5.32
C VAL A 11 -8.32 -27.64 -4.95
N CYS A 12 -7.21 -28.27 -5.36
CA CYS A 12 -5.87 -27.72 -5.13
C CYS A 12 -5.66 -26.39 -5.85
N PHE A 13 -6.10 -26.26 -7.10
CA PHE A 13 -5.94 -25.03 -7.88
C PHE A 13 -6.73 -23.86 -7.28
N THR A 14 -7.98 -24.12 -6.88
CA THR A 14 -8.83 -23.10 -6.21
C THR A 14 -8.27 -22.71 -4.84
N ALA A 15 -7.78 -23.65 -4.05
CA ALA A 15 -7.13 -23.37 -2.76
C ALA A 15 -5.87 -22.51 -2.93
N VAL A 16 -5.01 -22.83 -3.91
CA VAL A 16 -3.82 -22.03 -4.22
C VAL A 16 -4.19 -20.63 -4.67
N ALA A 17 -5.20 -20.48 -5.54
CA ALA A 17 -5.70 -19.17 -5.96
C ALA A 17 -6.23 -18.34 -4.79
N LEU A 18 -7.00 -18.96 -3.87
CA LEU A 18 -7.51 -18.29 -2.67
C LEU A 18 -6.39 -17.86 -1.71
N ILE A 19 -5.37 -18.69 -1.53
CA ILE A 19 -4.17 -18.36 -0.72
C ILE A 19 -3.42 -17.19 -1.35
N TRP A 20 -3.25 -17.21 -2.68
CA TRP A 20 -2.61 -16.12 -3.42
C TRP A 20 -3.39 -14.81 -3.29
N ILE A 21 -4.71 -14.83 -3.47
CA ILE A 21 -5.57 -13.65 -3.32
C ILE A 21 -5.49 -13.09 -1.89
N LYS A 22 -5.52 -13.93 -0.86
CA LYS A 22 -5.36 -13.48 0.54
C LYS A 22 -4.00 -12.85 0.81
N ARG A 23 -2.90 -13.45 0.33
CA ARG A 23 -1.55 -12.91 0.47
C ARG A 23 -1.35 -11.61 -0.28
N GLN A 24 -1.90 -11.51 -1.49
CA GLN A 24 -1.87 -10.28 -2.28
C GLN A 24 -2.67 -9.17 -1.59
N THR A 25 -3.76 -9.54 -0.90
CA THR A 25 -4.60 -8.59 -0.16
C THR A 25 -3.83 -7.93 0.99
N SER A 26 -3.06 -8.72 1.78
CA SER A 26 -2.19 -8.17 2.82
C SER A 26 -0.99 -7.43 2.24
N GLY A 27 -0.37 -7.97 1.19
CA GLY A 27 0.85 -7.40 0.60
C GLY A 27 0.66 -5.99 0.04
N VAL A 28 -0.50 -5.68 -0.57
CA VAL A 28 -0.80 -4.32 -1.06
C VAL A 28 -1.03 -3.33 0.09
N ASN A 29 -1.66 -3.77 1.19
CA ASN A 29 -1.81 -2.93 2.38
C ASN A 29 -0.45 -2.66 3.06
N ASP A 30 0.37 -3.69 3.23
CA ASP A 30 1.70 -3.54 3.81
C ASP A 30 2.59 -2.66 2.93
N TYR A 31 2.49 -2.81 1.60
CA TYR A 31 3.18 -1.97 0.64
C TYR A 31 2.76 -0.51 0.81
N PHE A 32 1.45 -0.25 0.90
CA PHE A 32 0.91 1.08 1.15
C PHE A 32 1.43 1.68 2.46
N CYS A 33 1.35 0.93 3.57
CA CYS A 33 1.80 1.39 4.89
C CYS A 33 3.29 1.77 4.88
N ASN A 34 4.14 0.92 4.28
CA ASN A 34 5.57 1.19 4.17
C ASN A 34 5.86 2.39 3.27
N ALA A 35 5.17 2.51 2.13
CA ALA A 35 5.29 3.66 1.24
C ALA A 35 4.93 4.98 1.96
N VAL A 36 3.85 4.98 2.75
CA VAL A 36 3.44 6.13 3.57
C VAL A 36 4.48 6.47 4.63
N LYS A 37 5.04 5.49 5.35
CA LYS A 37 6.10 5.73 6.35
C LYS A 37 7.31 6.41 5.70
N VAL A 38 7.79 5.87 4.58
CA VAL A 38 8.94 6.41 3.84
C VAL A 38 8.63 7.82 3.33
N TRP A 39 7.44 8.07 2.78
CA TRP A 39 7.05 9.41 2.33
C TRP A 39 7.02 10.42 3.46
N ILE A 40 6.38 10.08 4.59
CA ILE A 40 6.18 11.00 5.71
C ILE A 40 7.50 11.32 6.41
N PHE A 41 8.30 10.31 6.73
CA PHE A 41 9.48 10.49 7.58
C PHE A 41 10.77 10.70 6.80
N MET A 42 10.86 10.22 5.56
CA MET A 42 12.05 10.40 4.72
C MET A 42 11.81 11.42 3.59
N ILE A 43 10.61 12.00 3.50
CA ILE A 43 10.25 13.04 2.52
C ILE A 43 10.50 12.59 1.07
N LYS A 44 10.27 11.31 0.81
CA LYS A 44 10.44 10.69 -0.51
C LYS A 44 9.13 10.75 -1.30
N GLU A 45 9.06 11.65 -2.27
CA GLU A 45 7.84 11.87 -3.06
C GLU A 45 7.52 10.71 -4.02
N ASP A 46 8.52 9.95 -4.46
CA ASP A 46 8.30 8.70 -5.19
C ASP A 46 7.53 7.66 -4.34
N ALA A 47 7.77 7.63 -3.03
CA ALA A 47 7.00 6.81 -2.09
C ALA A 47 5.55 7.30 -1.90
N LYS A 48 5.29 8.61 -2.05
CA LYS A 48 3.90 9.13 -2.09
C LYS A 48 3.14 8.55 -3.27
N ILE A 49 3.76 8.59 -4.46
CA ILE A 49 3.16 8.12 -5.70
C ILE A 49 2.95 6.61 -5.62
N ALA A 50 3.90 5.88 -5.04
CA ALA A 50 3.73 4.46 -4.72
C ALA A 50 2.52 4.18 -3.81
N ALA A 51 2.32 4.99 -2.76
CA ALA A 51 1.17 4.86 -1.88
C ALA A 51 -0.17 5.15 -2.62
N ILE A 52 -0.22 6.20 -3.45
CA ILE A 52 -1.43 6.53 -4.23
C ILE A 52 -1.73 5.42 -5.25
N ALA A 53 -0.72 4.93 -5.96
CA ALA A 53 -0.86 3.83 -6.90
C ALA A 53 -1.39 2.56 -6.20
N ALA A 54 -0.85 2.22 -5.03
CA ALA A 54 -1.31 1.09 -4.24
C ALA A 54 -2.78 1.26 -3.80
N ALA A 55 -3.15 2.45 -3.36
CA ALA A 55 -4.53 2.74 -3.01
C ALA A 55 -5.48 2.61 -4.22
N LYS A 56 -5.06 3.08 -5.39
CA LYS A 56 -5.86 3.02 -6.64
C LYS A 56 -6.06 1.61 -7.15
N VAL A 57 -5.08 0.73 -6.95
CA VAL A 57 -5.19 -0.71 -7.27
C VAL A 57 -6.03 -1.47 -6.24
N ALA A 58 -6.09 -0.98 -5.00
CA ALA A 58 -6.77 -1.64 -3.91
C ALA A 58 -8.30 -1.74 -4.12
N ASN A 59 -8.87 -2.88 -3.72
CA ASN A 59 -10.32 -3.02 -3.64
C ASN A 59 -10.90 -2.16 -2.50
N GLU A 60 -12.22 -2.06 -2.42
CA GLU A 60 -12.88 -1.19 -1.44
C GLU A 60 -12.50 -1.52 0.01
N LYS A 61 -12.45 -2.81 0.38
CA LYS A 61 -12.09 -3.24 1.73
C LYS A 61 -10.67 -2.84 2.10
N GLN A 62 -9.73 -3.05 1.18
CA GLN A 62 -8.32 -2.65 1.36
C GLN A 62 -8.19 -1.14 1.47
N ARG A 63 -8.79 -0.39 0.56
CA ARG A 63 -8.78 1.09 0.60
C ARG A 63 -9.37 1.62 1.90
N ARG A 64 -10.44 1.03 2.42
CA ARG A 64 -10.99 1.37 3.74
C ARG A 64 -9.97 1.15 4.86
N SER A 65 -9.23 0.02 4.83
CA SER A 65 -8.13 -0.24 5.76
C SER A 65 -7.02 0.81 5.67
N MET A 66 -6.64 1.22 4.45
CA MET A 66 -5.63 2.25 4.22
C MET A 66 -6.07 3.62 4.76
N LEU A 67 -7.33 3.99 4.58
CA LEU A 67 -7.90 5.23 5.14
C LEU A 67 -7.91 5.22 6.68
N ILE A 68 -8.19 4.06 7.29
CA ILE A 68 -8.10 3.88 8.75
C ILE A 68 -6.65 4.04 9.21
N TYR A 69 -5.70 3.39 8.53
CA TYR A 69 -4.28 3.51 8.83
C TYR A 69 -3.79 4.97 8.81
N LEU A 70 -4.13 5.72 7.76
CA LEU A 70 -3.78 7.15 7.67
C LEU A 70 -4.36 7.98 8.82
N SER A 71 -5.59 7.67 9.23
CA SER A 71 -6.27 8.37 10.34
C SER A 71 -5.63 8.04 11.67
N GLY A 72 -5.34 6.76 11.92
CA GLY A 72 -4.68 6.30 13.14
C GLY A 72 -3.29 6.92 13.28
N MET A 73 -2.48 6.85 12.22
CA MET A 73 -1.15 7.44 12.23
C MET A 73 -1.18 8.96 12.44
N ALA A 74 -2.11 9.69 11.80
CA ALA A 74 -2.26 11.12 12.00
C ALA A 74 -2.67 11.48 13.44
N LEU A 75 -3.54 10.66 14.06
CA LEU A 75 -3.98 10.82 15.43
C LEU A 75 -2.87 10.50 16.43
N ASP A 76 -2.11 9.42 16.22
CA ASP A 76 -0.96 9.06 17.06
C ASP A 76 0.10 10.17 17.03
N LEU A 77 0.43 10.71 15.84
CA LEU A 77 1.35 11.85 15.74
C LEU A 77 0.86 13.08 16.51
N GLY A 78 -0.44 13.38 16.46
CA GLY A 78 -1.02 14.51 17.18
C GLY A 78 -1.08 14.30 18.70
N ARG A 79 -1.32 13.06 19.15
CA ARG A 79 -1.40 12.69 20.57
C ARG A 79 -0.02 12.61 21.21
N ASP A 80 0.94 11.95 20.55
CA ASP A 80 2.24 11.62 21.12
C ASP A 80 3.21 12.81 21.00
N PHE A 81 2.97 13.72 20.04
CA PHE A 81 3.80 14.91 19.80
C PHE A 81 2.96 16.20 19.68
N PRO A 82 2.17 16.57 20.71
CA PRO A 82 1.18 17.65 20.62
C PRO A 82 1.79 19.05 20.44
N ASN A 83 3.08 19.22 20.75
CA ASN A 83 3.79 20.50 20.65
C ASN A 83 4.85 20.52 19.54
N ASP A 84 5.06 19.41 18.81
CA ASP A 84 6.05 19.36 17.75
C ASP A 84 5.45 19.90 16.42
N PRO A 85 5.97 21.02 15.89
CA PRO A 85 5.46 21.61 14.64
C PRO A 85 5.72 20.73 13.40
N VAL A 86 6.76 19.90 13.42
CA VAL A 86 7.07 18.96 12.34
C VAL A 86 6.06 17.82 12.34
N MET A 87 5.76 17.24 13.51
CA MET A 87 4.76 16.16 13.63
C MET A 87 3.35 16.65 13.30
N LYS A 88 2.99 17.88 13.68
CA LYS A 88 1.74 18.52 13.22
C LYS A 88 1.66 18.62 11.71
N ARG A 89 2.76 19.00 11.04
CA ARG A 89 2.82 19.05 9.57
C ARG A 89 2.64 17.65 8.96
N HIS A 90 3.29 16.63 9.51
CA HIS A 90 3.13 15.24 9.07
C HIS A 90 1.71 14.72 9.23
N SER A 91 1.07 14.99 10.37
CA SER A 91 -0.35 14.70 10.60
C SER A 91 -1.24 15.37 9.54
N GLY A 92 -1.01 16.65 9.25
CA GLY A 92 -1.71 17.36 8.18
C GLY A 92 -1.54 16.73 6.79
N ARG A 93 -0.31 16.31 6.44
CA ARG A 93 -0.02 15.62 5.17
C ARG A 93 -0.77 14.29 5.06
N LEU A 94 -0.81 13.49 6.14
CA LEU A 94 -1.55 12.23 6.20
C LEU A 94 -3.05 12.43 5.99
N LEU A 95 -3.64 13.44 6.64
CA LEU A 95 -5.06 13.77 6.47
C LEU A 95 -5.36 14.30 5.07
N SER A 96 -4.44 15.03 4.44
CA SER A 96 -4.58 15.46 3.06
C SER A 96 -4.53 14.27 2.10
N LEU A 97 -3.59 13.35 2.27
CA LEU A 97 -3.53 12.11 1.48
C LEU A 97 -4.79 11.26 1.68
N LYS A 98 -5.31 11.18 2.91
CA LYS A 98 -6.56 10.48 3.20
C LYS A 98 -7.71 11.05 2.38
N LYS A 99 -7.84 12.38 2.30
CA LYS A 99 -8.89 13.03 1.48
C LYS A 99 -8.73 12.69 -0.01
N GLU A 100 -7.50 12.71 -0.51
CA GLU A 100 -7.18 12.34 -1.89
C GLU A 100 -7.58 10.89 -2.19
N ILE A 101 -7.27 9.95 -1.28
CA ILE A 101 -7.63 8.54 -1.42
C ILE A 101 -9.12 8.27 -1.25
N ALA A 102 -9.80 9.03 -0.40
CA ALA A 102 -11.22 8.89 -0.13
C ALA A 102 -12.12 9.40 -1.27
N ALA A 103 -11.56 10.10 -2.26
CA ALA A 103 -12.31 10.54 -3.44
C ALA A 103 -12.84 9.31 -4.20
N HIS A 104 -14.11 8.99 -3.99
CA HIS A 104 -14.77 7.82 -4.55
C HIS A 104 -15.05 8.02 -6.04
N ASN A 105 -14.28 7.34 -6.90
CA ASN A 105 -14.65 6.77 -8.21
C ASN A 105 -13.39 6.51 -9.05
N TRP A 106 -12.48 5.73 -8.50
CA TRP A 106 -11.27 5.37 -9.24
C TRP A 106 -11.60 4.28 -10.24
N THR A 107 -11.45 4.65 -11.50
CA THR A 107 -11.59 3.72 -12.62
C THR A 107 -10.31 2.90 -12.76
N ILE A 108 -10.38 1.80 -13.50
CA ILE A 108 -9.20 1.02 -13.89
C ILE A 108 -8.18 1.93 -14.61
N MET A 109 -8.66 2.89 -15.41
CA MET A 109 -7.81 3.86 -16.09
C MET A 109 -7.06 4.77 -15.12
N ASP A 110 -7.65 5.16 -13.99
CA ASP A 110 -6.96 5.95 -12.97
C ASP A 110 -5.84 5.17 -12.29
N ALA A 111 -6.07 3.88 -12.03
CA ALA A 111 -5.05 2.98 -11.51
C ALA A 111 -3.91 2.78 -12.52
N THR A 112 -4.23 2.57 -13.80
CA THR A 112 -3.22 2.45 -14.86
C THR A 112 -2.39 3.72 -14.99
N LYS A 113 -3.02 4.90 -15.06
CA LYS A 113 -2.31 6.18 -15.13
C LYS A 113 -1.36 6.40 -13.96
N GLU A 114 -1.77 6.02 -12.75
CA GLU A 114 -0.89 6.17 -11.58
C GLU A 114 0.27 5.18 -11.59
N LYS A 115 0.04 3.97 -12.11
CA LYS A 115 1.10 2.98 -12.31
C LYS A 115 2.10 3.45 -13.37
N ASP A 116 1.66 4.09 -14.44
CA ASP A 116 2.53 4.64 -15.48
C ASP A 116 3.41 5.75 -14.90
N LYS A 117 2.83 6.69 -14.14
CA LYS A 117 3.59 7.71 -13.39
C LYS A 117 4.61 7.09 -12.44
N LEU A 118 4.20 6.03 -11.72
CA LEU A 118 5.12 5.31 -10.84
C LEU A 118 6.24 4.65 -11.63
N ALA A 119 5.96 4.10 -12.81
CA ALA A 119 6.97 3.49 -13.69
C ALA A 119 8.04 4.50 -14.11
N GLU A 120 7.61 5.70 -14.50
CA GLU A 120 8.47 6.79 -14.95
C GLU A 120 9.41 7.28 -13.84
N ILE A 121 8.92 7.33 -12.60
CA ILE A 121 9.66 7.88 -11.47
C ILE A 121 10.49 6.80 -10.77
N ASN A 122 9.91 5.62 -10.55
CA ASN A 122 10.55 4.51 -9.85
C ASN A 122 9.97 3.16 -10.32
N SER A 123 10.54 2.62 -11.39
CA SER A 123 10.10 1.35 -11.97
C SER A 123 10.20 0.16 -11.00
N ASP A 124 11.07 0.21 -9.99
CA ASP A 124 11.22 -0.87 -9.01
C ASP A 124 10.08 -0.88 -7.99
N TYR A 125 9.59 0.29 -7.60
CA TYR A 125 8.35 0.40 -6.84
C TYR A 125 7.15 -0.16 -7.62
N LEU A 126 7.04 0.13 -8.92
CA LEU A 126 5.98 -0.47 -9.74
C LEU A 126 6.09 -2.01 -9.79
N LYS A 127 7.29 -2.55 -10.03
CA LYS A 127 7.53 -4.01 -10.02
C LYS A 127 7.13 -4.63 -8.68
N ALA A 128 7.48 -3.97 -7.58
CA ALA A 128 7.14 -4.41 -6.24
C ALA A 128 5.62 -4.34 -5.99
N LEU A 129 4.95 -3.26 -6.38
CA LEU A 129 3.49 -3.12 -6.28
C LEU A 129 2.76 -4.22 -7.05
N ASN A 130 3.17 -4.50 -8.29
CA ASN A 130 2.58 -5.57 -9.11
C ASN A 130 2.73 -6.96 -8.46
N LYS A 131 3.78 -7.16 -7.64
CA LYS A 131 4.04 -8.40 -6.89
C LYS A 131 3.50 -8.35 -5.45
N ALA A 132 2.88 -7.25 -5.04
CA ALA A 132 2.52 -6.97 -3.65
C ALA A 132 3.69 -7.15 -2.66
N ASP A 133 4.90 -6.76 -3.08
CA ASP A 133 6.14 -6.89 -2.31
C ASP A 133 6.43 -5.63 -1.48
N ALA A 134 5.87 -5.59 -0.27
CA ALA A 134 6.11 -4.50 0.69
C ALA A 134 7.56 -4.39 1.19
N LYS A 135 8.37 -5.46 1.02
CA LYS A 135 9.75 -5.49 1.52
C LYS A 135 10.70 -4.65 0.68
N ILE A 136 10.28 -4.13 -0.49
CA ILE A 136 11.10 -3.22 -1.29
C ILE A 136 11.58 -2.03 -0.46
N PHE A 137 10.70 -1.43 0.35
CA PHE A 137 11.04 -0.29 1.20
C PHE A 137 12.01 -0.67 2.31
N VAL A 138 11.87 -1.86 2.87
CA VAL A 138 12.80 -2.40 3.89
C VAL A 138 14.19 -2.65 3.27
N ARG A 139 14.24 -3.20 2.05
CA ARG A 139 15.51 -3.42 1.34
C ARG A 139 16.19 -2.12 0.94
N GLN A 140 15.42 -1.11 0.55
CA GLN A 140 15.95 0.18 0.10
C GLN A 140 16.31 1.11 1.27
N TYR A 141 15.60 1.02 2.40
CA TYR A 141 15.80 1.84 3.59
C TYR A 141 15.97 0.98 4.85
N PRO A 142 16.99 0.10 4.90
CA PRO A 142 17.13 -0.88 5.97
C PRO A 142 17.28 -0.21 7.35
N ASP A 143 18.03 0.88 7.45
CA ASP A 143 18.24 1.60 8.71
C ASP A 143 16.96 2.21 9.27
N PHE A 144 16.07 2.67 8.39
CA PHE A 144 14.78 3.24 8.78
C PHE A 144 13.83 2.17 9.35
N PHE A 145 13.84 0.96 8.79
CA PHE A 145 12.98 -0.15 9.22
C PHE A 145 13.60 -1.07 10.27
N LYS A 146 14.84 -0.82 10.71
CA LYS A 146 15.56 -1.69 11.65
C LYS A 146 14.92 -1.75 13.05
N TYR A 147 14.17 -0.71 13.42
CA TYR A 147 13.64 -0.52 14.78
C TYR A 147 12.11 -0.38 14.84
N GLY A 148 11.37 -0.71 13.77
CA GLY A 148 9.93 -0.43 13.67
C GLY A 148 9.09 -1.52 13.02
#